data_AF-A0A3M7SX16-F1
#
_entry.id   AF-A0A3M7SX16-F1
#
_cell.length_a   1.000
_cell.length_b   1.000
_cell.length_c   1.000
_cell.angle_alpha   90.00
_cell.angle_beta   90.00
_cell.angle_gamma   90.00
#
_symmetry.space_group_name_H-M   'P 1'
#
loop_
_entity.id
_entity.type
_entity.pdbx_description
1 polymer ?
#
loop_
_entity_poly.entity_id
_entity_poly.type
_entity_poly.pdbx_seq_one_letter_code
_entity_poly.pdbx_strand_id
1 'polypeptide(L)'
;MGEMKKRSKEVAKENLSFNWANVVAGNAHKNDKAAAMMTTVATELRRKKERAQNVIAAIPVSMFKENEEMILAKKLALAIGAAEAKVKKARCITKKTPVRSETAETAGSNIERVLFVVEMDSVSSKLDMLGNSKKLRNSEELKGVYINEDLTPSERIAHKKLREEQDRRNNERTATATVNGRIVKMKECDDKKKRFWGIRNGELRLIVSVRDNV
;
A
#
# COMPACT_ATOMS: atom_id res chain seq x y z
N MET A 1 37.87 19.93 46.77
CA MET A 1 37.84 18.69 45.94
C MET A 1 36.42 18.09 45.93
N GLY A 2 35.45 18.80 45.33
CA GLY A 2 34.02 18.49 45.48
C GLY A 2 33.23 18.31 44.17
N GLU A 3 33.90 18.20 43.01
CA GLU A 3 33.20 18.29 41.72
C GLU A 3 33.39 17.10 40.77
N MET A 4 34.07 16.03 41.19
CA MET A 4 34.31 14.85 40.32
C MET A 4 33.40 13.64 40.59
N LYS A 5 32.40 13.75 41.47
CA LYS A 5 31.45 12.66 41.79
C LYS A 5 30.02 12.84 41.25
N LYS A 6 29.68 14.00 40.67
CA LYS A 6 28.32 14.25 40.14
C LYS A 6 28.12 13.90 38.66
N ARG A 7 29.16 13.92 37.83
CA ARG A 7 29.03 13.69 36.37
C ARG A 7 28.86 12.22 35.95
N SER A 8 29.16 11.26 36.82
CA SER A 8 29.08 9.83 36.47
C SER A 8 27.70 9.20 36.70
N LYS A 9 26.74 9.93 37.29
CA LYS A 9 25.37 9.45 37.52
C LYS A 9 24.35 9.93 36.48
N GLU A 10 24.70 10.89 35.62
CA GLU A 10 23.77 11.45 34.62
C GLU A 10 23.83 10.78 33.24
N VAL A 11 24.87 9.98 32.95
CA VAL A 11 25.02 9.32 31.63
C VAL A 11 24.48 7.86 31.63
N ALA A 12 23.90 7.40 32.74
CA ALA A 12 23.37 6.03 32.89
C ALA A 12 21.84 5.93 32.79
N LYS A 13 21.13 7.01 32.42
CA LYS A 13 19.70 6.98 32.11
C LYS A 13 19.53 7.16 30.59
N GLU A 14 19.55 6.05 29.84
CA GLU A 14 18.71 5.94 28.63
C GLU A 14 18.71 4.57 27.92
N ASN A 15 19.42 3.55 28.42
CA ASN A 15 19.22 2.17 27.94
C ASN A 15 18.40 1.32 28.92
N LEU A 16 17.26 1.83 29.38
CA LEU A 16 16.19 0.94 29.86
C LEU A 16 15.68 0.17 28.65
N SER A 17 16.26 -1.01 28.45
CA SER A 17 15.86 -1.98 27.44
C SER A 17 14.35 -2.23 27.56
N PHE A 18 13.69 -2.31 26.42
CA PHE A 18 12.27 -2.60 26.35
C PHE A 18 12.03 -4.01 26.91
N ASN A 19 11.35 -4.11 28.05
CA ASN A 19 11.09 -5.39 28.70
C ASN A 19 9.68 -5.90 28.35
N TRP A 20 9.61 -6.85 27.43
CA TRP A 20 8.35 -7.53 27.05
C TRP A 20 7.65 -8.18 28.24
N ALA A 21 8.38 -8.64 29.27
CA ALA A 21 7.79 -9.26 30.44
C ALA A 21 6.84 -8.30 31.19
N ASN A 22 7.18 -7.01 31.26
CA ASN A 22 6.32 -6.00 31.90
C ASN A 22 5.04 -5.75 31.10
N VAL A 23 5.09 -5.87 29.77
CA VAL A 23 3.91 -5.73 28.91
C VAL A 23 2.98 -6.93 29.09
N VAL A 24 3.52 -8.14 29.03
CA VAL A 24 2.75 -9.39 29.18
C VAL A 24 2.14 -9.51 30.59
N ALA A 25 2.84 -9.04 31.62
CA ALA A 25 2.36 -9.04 33.00
C ALA A 25 1.33 -7.93 33.32
N GLY A 26 0.84 -7.16 32.33
CA GLY A 26 -0.13 -6.09 32.54
C GLY A 26 0.42 -4.81 33.20
N ASN A 27 1.75 -4.73 33.38
CA ASN A 27 2.44 -3.61 34.01
C ASN A 27 2.98 -2.57 33.00
N ALA A 28 2.51 -2.59 31.76
CA ALA A 28 2.95 -1.66 30.71
C ALA A 28 2.78 -0.18 31.10
N HIS A 29 1.76 0.15 31.89
CA HIS A 29 1.47 1.51 32.37
C HIS A 29 2.55 2.08 33.33
N LYS A 30 3.42 1.23 33.89
CA LYS A 30 4.51 1.63 34.79
C LYS A 30 5.82 1.93 34.05
N ASN A 31 5.84 1.76 32.73
CA ASN A 31 7.01 2.03 31.90
C ASN A 31 6.56 2.87 30.69
N ASP A 32 6.97 4.13 30.64
CA ASP A 32 6.54 5.09 29.61
C ASP A 32 6.81 4.59 28.18
N LYS A 33 7.96 3.91 27.95
CA LYS A 33 8.28 3.31 26.63
C LYS A 33 7.31 2.18 26.29
N ALA A 34 6.93 1.36 27.27
CA ALA A 34 5.96 0.28 27.09
C ALA A 34 4.54 0.80 26.87
N ALA A 35 4.12 1.81 27.64
CA ALA A 35 2.82 2.46 27.49
C ALA A 35 2.67 3.14 26.11
N ALA A 36 3.69 3.87 25.67
CA ALA A 36 3.72 4.50 24.34
C ALA A 36 3.63 3.46 23.21
N MET A 37 4.35 2.33 23.33
CA MET A 37 4.29 1.26 22.34
C MET A 37 2.90 0.60 22.31
N MET A 38 2.32 0.28 23.46
CA MET A 38 0.97 -0.28 23.55
C MET A 38 -0.08 0.66 22.93
N THR A 39 0.06 1.97 23.17
CA THR A 39 -0.81 3.00 22.58
C THR A 39 -0.69 3.03 21.07
N THR A 40 0.55 2.94 20.55
CA THR A 40 0.83 2.88 19.12
C THR A 40 0.23 1.62 18.49
N VAL A 41 0.42 0.45 19.11
CA VAL A 41 -0.15 -0.83 18.65
C VAL A 41 -1.68 -0.78 18.66
N ALA A 42 -2.30 -0.29 19.73
CA ALA A 42 -3.75 -0.16 19.83
C ALA A 42 -4.32 0.77 18.75
N THR A 43 -3.64 1.90 18.50
CA THR A 43 -4.02 2.85 17.45
C THR A 43 -3.94 2.23 16.07
N GLU A 44 -2.87 1.49 15.77
CA GLU A 44 -2.72 0.80 14.49
C GLU A 44 -3.74 -0.33 14.31
N LEU A 45 -4.03 -1.12 15.35
CA LEU A 45 -5.07 -2.16 15.31
C LEU A 45 -6.46 -1.55 15.06
N ARG A 46 -6.77 -0.43 15.70
CA ARG A 46 -8.00 0.32 15.46
C ARG A 46 -8.09 0.78 14.00
N ARG A 47 -7.03 1.42 13.48
CA ARG A 47 -6.97 1.85 12.07
C ARG A 47 -7.13 0.68 11.11
N LYS A 48 -6.51 -0.47 11.40
CA LYS A 48 -6.63 -1.69 10.61
C LYS A 48 -8.08 -2.18 10.56
N LYS A 49 -8.76 -2.19 11.71
CA LYS A 49 -10.19 -2.54 11.78
C LYS A 49 -11.07 -1.58 10.97
N GLU A 50 -10.83 -0.28 11.09
CA GLU A 50 -11.56 0.77 10.34
C GLU A 50 -11.33 0.71 8.82
N ARG A 51 -10.23 0.10 8.37
CA ARG A 51 -9.86 -0.03 6.94
C ARG A 51 -10.07 -1.43 6.38
N ALA A 52 -10.54 -2.37 7.19
CA ALA A 52 -10.64 -3.78 6.80
C ALA A 52 -11.50 -3.99 5.55
N GLN A 53 -12.50 -3.14 5.35
CA GLN A 53 -13.46 -3.19 4.24
C GLN A 53 -13.20 -2.10 3.18
N ASN A 54 -12.11 -1.34 3.30
CA ASN A 54 -11.83 -0.22 2.42
C ASN A 54 -10.95 -0.61 1.23
N VAL A 55 -11.17 0.06 0.11
CA VAL A 55 -10.25 0.16 -1.02
C VAL A 55 -9.96 1.61 -1.35
N ILE A 56 -8.83 1.85 -2.00
CA ILE A 56 -8.43 3.15 -2.53
C ILE A 56 -8.59 3.13 -4.04
N ALA A 57 -9.49 3.97 -4.56
CA ALA A 57 -9.60 4.20 -5.99
C ALA A 57 -8.80 5.43 -6.39
N ALA A 58 -7.86 5.27 -7.31
CA ALA A 58 -7.11 6.36 -7.94
C ALA A 58 -7.72 6.67 -9.30
N ILE A 59 -8.34 7.84 -9.42
CA ILE A 59 -9.17 8.24 -10.55
C ILE A 59 -8.51 9.41 -11.27
N PRO A 60 -8.39 9.40 -12.61
CA PRO A 60 -7.96 10.57 -13.38
C PRO A 60 -8.79 11.81 -13.02
N VAL A 61 -8.14 12.96 -12.81
CA VAL A 61 -8.83 14.23 -12.48
C VAL A 61 -9.88 14.59 -13.53
N SER A 62 -9.64 14.28 -14.81
CA SER A 62 -10.60 14.50 -15.90
C SER A 62 -11.91 13.73 -15.77
N MET A 63 -11.93 12.65 -14.98
CA MET A 63 -13.13 11.84 -14.71
C MET A 63 -13.81 12.23 -13.40
N PHE A 64 -13.22 13.14 -12.62
CA PHE A 64 -13.74 13.52 -11.32
C PHE A 64 -14.74 14.68 -11.43
N LYS A 65 -15.89 14.49 -10.80
CA LYS A 65 -16.89 15.53 -10.55
C LYS A 65 -17.09 15.66 -9.04
N GLU A 66 -17.11 16.89 -8.55
CA GLU A 66 -17.24 17.15 -7.12
C GLU A 66 -18.61 16.67 -6.61
N ASN A 67 -18.63 16.06 -5.43
CA ASN A 67 -19.81 15.50 -4.77
C ASN A 67 -20.47 14.29 -5.49
N GLU A 68 -19.81 13.70 -6.49
CA GLU A 68 -20.29 12.49 -7.18
C GLU A 68 -19.54 11.21 -6.76
N GLU A 69 -18.84 11.22 -5.61
CA GLU A 69 -17.98 10.10 -5.19
C GLU A 69 -18.74 8.78 -5.08
N MET A 70 -19.97 8.85 -4.57
CA MET A 70 -20.82 7.67 -4.37
C MET A 70 -21.31 7.09 -5.69
N ILE A 71 -21.66 7.96 -6.66
CA ILE A 71 -22.09 7.57 -8.00
C ILE A 71 -20.93 6.89 -8.73
N LEU A 72 -19.74 7.52 -8.68
CA LEU A 72 -18.54 6.97 -9.29
C LEU A 72 -18.15 5.63 -8.65
N ALA A 73 -18.19 5.51 -7.32
CA ALA A 73 -17.86 4.27 -6.64
C ALA A 73 -18.81 3.11 -7.00
N LYS A 74 -20.12 3.38 -7.15
CA LYS A 74 -21.09 2.38 -7.65
C LYS A 74 -20.79 1.97 -9.09
N LYS A 75 -20.53 2.94 -9.97
CA LYS A 75 -20.12 2.67 -11.36
C LYS A 75 -18.86 1.79 -11.43
N LEU A 76 -17.86 2.05 -10.56
CA LEU A 76 -16.66 1.22 -10.47
C LEU A 76 -16.97 -0.21 -10.01
N ALA A 77 -17.83 -0.37 -9.00
CA ALA A 77 -18.26 -1.67 -8.53
C ALA A 77 -18.96 -2.47 -9.64
N LEU A 78 -19.91 -1.85 -10.34
CA LEU A 78 -20.61 -2.48 -11.46
C LEU A 78 -19.63 -2.91 -12.56
N ALA A 79 -18.70 -2.03 -12.96
CA ALA A 79 -17.76 -2.29 -14.04
C ALA A 79 -16.80 -3.46 -13.79
N ILE A 80 -16.57 -3.83 -12.52
CA ILE A 80 -15.72 -4.98 -12.16
C ILE A 80 -16.53 -6.23 -11.81
N GLY A 81 -17.86 -6.15 -11.88
CA GLY A 81 -18.79 -7.24 -11.58
C GLY A 81 -19.13 -7.40 -10.09
N ALA A 82 -18.90 -6.36 -9.28
CA ALA A 82 -19.40 -6.28 -7.92
C ALA A 82 -20.78 -5.61 -7.91
N ALA A 83 -21.64 -5.98 -6.96
CA ALA A 83 -22.96 -5.35 -6.85
C ALA A 83 -22.84 -3.94 -6.26
N GLU A 84 -23.53 -2.97 -6.87
CA GLU A 84 -23.52 -1.56 -6.42
C GLU A 84 -24.00 -1.38 -4.98
N ALA A 85 -24.97 -2.20 -4.56
CA ALA A 85 -25.53 -2.19 -3.21
C ALA A 85 -24.49 -2.53 -2.12
N LYS A 86 -23.36 -3.16 -2.50
CA LYS A 86 -22.27 -3.50 -1.59
C LYS A 86 -21.36 -2.32 -1.27
N VAL A 87 -21.52 -1.18 -1.95
CA VAL A 87 -20.75 0.03 -1.65
C VAL A 87 -21.48 0.83 -0.56
N LYS A 88 -20.87 0.93 0.62
CA LYS A 88 -21.46 1.55 1.81
C LYS A 88 -21.20 3.05 1.87
N LYS A 89 -19.96 3.46 1.55
CA LYS A 89 -19.56 4.86 1.59
C LYS A 89 -18.44 5.12 0.59
N ALA A 90 -18.43 6.31 0.01
CA ALA A 90 -17.31 6.81 -0.78
C ALA A 90 -16.93 8.20 -0.27
N ARG A 91 -15.63 8.49 -0.20
CA ARG A 91 -15.14 9.84 0.15
C ARG A 91 -13.83 10.15 -0.55
N CYS A 92 -13.68 11.40 -0.98
CA CYS A 92 -12.41 11.91 -1.50
C CYS A 92 -11.40 12.12 -0.35
N ILE A 93 -10.14 11.73 -0.55
CA ILE A 93 -9.04 11.94 0.41
C ILE A 93 -8.36 13.29 0.16
N THR A 94 -8.27 13.70 -1.10
CA THR A 94 -7.54 14.90 -1.48
C THR A 94 -8.37 15.68 -2.48
N LYS A 95 -9.02 16.75 -2.04
CA LYS A 95 -9.60 17.76 -2.93
C LYS A 95 -8.46 18.56 -3.54
N LYS A 96 -7.76 17.99 -4.52
CA LYS A 96 -6.94 18.82 -5.40
C LYS A 96 -7.90 19.51 -6.34
N THR A 97 -8.06 20.82 -6.17
CA THR A 97 -8.64 21.68 -7.19
C THR A 97 -7.77 21.50 -8.45
N PRO A 98 -8.36 21.20 -9.62
CA PRO A 98 -7.57 21.11 -10.85
C PRO A 98 -6.94 22.48 -11.11
N VAL A 99 -5.63 22.61 -10.88
CA VAL A 99 -4.88 23.74 -11.39
C VAL A 99 -4.68 23.44 -12.86
N ARG A 100 -5.45 24.13 -13.71
CA ARG A 100 -5.36 24.05 -15.17
C ARG A 100 -4.04 24.69 -15.59
N SER A 101 -2.94 23.95 -15.53
CA SER A 101 -1.68 24.38 -16.14
C SER A 101 -1.76 24.05 -17.62
N GLU A 102 -1.93 25.08 -18.45
CA GLU A 102 -2.04 25.04 -19.92
C GLU A 102 -0.74 24.60 -20.64
N THR A 103 0.26 24.14 -19.90
CA THR A 103 1.59 23.79 -20.42
C THR A 103 1.97 22.36 -20.02
N ALA A 104 1.33 21.37 -20.64
CA ALA A 104 1.71 19.96 -20.47
C ALA A 104 1.79 19.22 -21.82
N GLU A 105 2.32 19.89 -22.83
CA GLU A 105 2.93 19.21 -23.96
C GLU A 105 4.40 18.99 -23.59
N THR A 106 4.89 17.76 -23.66
CA THR A 106 6.31 17.37 -23.43
C THR A 106 6.74 16.97 -22.01
N ALA A 107 6.00 16.07 -21.35
CA ALA A 107 6.57 15.12 -20.39
C ALA A 107 5.62 13.92 -20.26
N GLY A 108 6.14 12.68 -20.33
CA GLY A 108 5.33 11.44 -20.33
C GLY A 108 4.17 11.51 -19.33
N SER A 109 2.94 11.45 -19.86
CA SER A 109 1.69 11.87 -19.22
C SER A 109 1.54 11.39 -17.77
N ASN A 110 1.99 12.20 -16.81
CA ASN A 110 1.59 12.05 -15.42
C ASN A 110 0.14 12.50 -15.31
N ILE A 111 -0.78 11.61 -15.70
CA ILE A 111 -2.22 11.83 -15.51
C ILE A 111 -2.42 12.06 -14.01
N GLU A 112 -2.76 13.29 -13.65
CA GLU A 112 -3.04 13.63 -12.27
C GLU A 112 -4.26 12.83 -11.80
N ARG A 113 -4.19 12.30 -10.58
CA ARG A 113 -5.22 11.43 -10.02
C ARG A 113 -5.70 11.93 -8.67
N VAL A 114 -7.00 11.81 -8.46
CA VAL A 114 -7.68 11.99 -7.18
C VAL A 114 -7.83 10.63 -6.51
N LEU A 115 -7.64 10.59 -5.19
CA LEU A 115 -7.77 9.35 -4.41
C LEU A 115 -9.08 9.34 -3.64
N PHE A 116 -9.83 8.25 -3.75
CA PHE A 116 -11.06 7.98 -3.01
C PHE A 116 -10.87 6.81 -2.07
N VAL A 117 -11.41 6.91 -0.87
CA VAL A 117 -11.71 5.74 -0.05
C VAL A 117 -13.10 5.27 -0.43
N VAL A 118 -13.21 4.00 -0.79
CA VAL A 118 -14.48 3.29 -0.98
C VAL A 118 -14.58 2.24 0.11
N GLU A 119 -15.58 2.38 0.98
CA GLU A 119 -15.91 1.44 2.05
C GLU A 119 -16.96 0.46 1.52
N MET A 120 -16.61 -0.82 1.53
CA MET A 120 -17.50 -1.91 1.16
C MET A 120 -18.32 -2.39 2.37
N ASP A 121 -19.43 -3.06 2.11
CA ASP A 121 -20.29 -3.67 3.15
C ASP A 121 -19.59 -4.81 3.92
N SER A 122 -18.62 -5.47 3.28
CA SER A 122 -17.98 -6.68 3.76
C SER A 122 -16.56 -6.83 3.21
N VAL A 123 -15.76 -7.65 3.90
CA VAL A 123 -14.38 -7.95 3.48
C VAL A 123 -14.36 -8.76 2.18
N SER A 124 -15.33 -9.65 1.97
CA SER A 124 -15.48 -10.39 0.71
C SER A 124 -15.72 -9.44 -0.46
N SER A 125 -16.64 -8.47 -0.33
CA SER A 125 -16.87 -7.45 -1.36
C SER A 125 -15.62 -6.61 -1.66
N LYS A 126 -14.80 -6.29 -0.66
CA LYS A 126 -13.49 -5.67 -0.86
C LYS A 126 -12.56 -6.58 -1.69
N LEU A 127 -12.47 -7.86 -1.36
CA LEU A 127 -11.63 -8.82 -2.09
C LEU A 127 -12.09 -8.99 -3.53
N ASP A 128 -13.40 -9.00 -3.77
CA ASP A 128 -13.99 -9.04 -5.11
C ASP A 128 -13.60 -7.79 -5.92
N MET A 129 -13.66 -6.60 -5.31
CA MET A 129 -13.21 -5.36 -5.97
C MET A 129 -11.73 -5.43 -6.34
N LEU A 130 -10.87 -5.85 -5.41
CA LEU A 130 -9.43 -5.92 -5.63
C LEU A 130 -9.06 -6.96 -6.69
N GLY A 131 -9.67 -8.15 -6.63
CA GLY A 131 -9.42 -9.26 -7.55
C GLY A 131 -9.84 -8.93 -8.99
N ASN A 132 -10.96 -8.24 -9.15
CA ASN A 132 -11.51 -7.90 -10.46
C ASN A 132 -11.05 -6.54 -11.01
N SER A 133 -10.30 -5.75 -10.22
CA SER A 133 -9.80 -4.42 -10.59
C SER A 133 -9.09 -4.35 -11.94
N LYS A 134 -8.47 -5.45 -12.39
CA LYS A 134 -7.82 -5.54 -13.70
C LYS A 134 -8.78 -5.34 -14.87
N LYS A 135 -10.07 -5.65 -14.71
CA LYS A 135 -11.10 -5.45 -15.75
C LYS A 135 -11.25 -3.98 -16.15
N LEU A 136 -10.99 -3.05 -15.22
CA LEU A 136 -11.03 -1.61 -15.50
C LEU A 136 -10.05 -1.18 -16.58
N ARG A 137 -8.95 -1.91 -16.78
CA ARG A 137 -7.97 -1.60 -17.83
C ARG A 137 -8.51 -1.83 -19.23
N ASN A 138 -9.51 -2.70 -19.35
CA ASN A 138 -10.14 -3.06 -20.61
C ASN A 138 -11.42 -2.24 -20.87
N SER A 139 -11.88 -1.47 -19.88
CA SER A 139 -13.01 -0.55 -20.04
C SER A 139 -12.53 0.72 -20.75
N GLU A 140 -13.24 1.15 -21.78
CA GLU A 140 -12.95 2.43 -22.45
C GLU A 140 -13.20 3.62 -21.51
N GLU A 141 -14.32 3.61 -20.79
CA GLU A 141 -14.73 4.70 -19.91
C GLU A 141 -13.91 4.80 -18.63
N LEU A 142 -13.43 3.68 -18.10
CA LEU A 142 -12.72 3.62 -16.81
C LEU A 142 -11.23 3.34 -16.98
N LYS A 143 -10.71 3.52 -18.19
CA LYS A 143 -9.30 3.35 -18.50
C LYS A 143 -8.46 4.30 -17.66
N GLY A 144 -7.46 3.74 -16.97
CA GLY A 144 -6.54 4.52 -16.13
C GLY A 144 -7.03 4.74 -14.69
N VAL A 145 -8.18 4.20 -14.32
CA VAL A 145 -8.58 4.00 -12.93
C VAL A 145 -7.85 2.81 -12.33
N TYR A 146 -7.37 2.97 -11.09
CA TYR A 146 -6.75 1.89 -10.33
C TYR A 146 -7.41 1.70 -8.98
N ILE A 147 -7.65 0.46 -8.59
CA ILE A 147 -8.13 0.11 -7.25
C ILE A 147 -6.97 -0.57 -6.50
N ASN A 148 -6.68 -0.07 -5.31
CA ASN A 148 -5.65 -0.58 -4.42
C ASN A 148 -6.23 -0.85 -3.03
N GLU A 149 -5.50 -1.59 -2.21
CA GLU A 149 -5.85 -1.79 -0.81
C GLU A 149 -5.62 -0.52 0.02
N ASP A 150 -6.53 -0.24 0.97
CA ASP A 150 -6.38 0.83 1.95
C ASP A 150 -5.51 0.39 3.14
N LEU A 151 -4.19 0.49 2.94
CA LEU A 151 -3.19 0.06 3.93
C LEU A 151 -3.00 1.09 5.05
N THR A 152 -2.72 0.62 6.28
CA THR A 152 -2.31 1.52 7.37
C THR A 152 -0.97 2.19 7.06
N PRO A 153 -0.60 3.29 7.75
CA PRO A 153 0.72 3.90 7.58
C PRO A 153 1.88 2.91 7.74
N SER A 154 1.82 2.04 8.75
CA SER A 154 2.85 1.03 9.00
C SER A 154 2.94 0.00 7.87
N GLU A 155 1.79 -0.47 7.38
CA GLU A 155 1.70 -1.39 6.24
C GLU A 155 2.23 -0.74 4.95
N ARG A 156 1.94 0.54 4.72
CA ARG A 156 2.49 1.30 3.58
C ARG A 156 4.01 1.40 3.62
N ILE A 157 4.59 1.65 4.79
CA ILE A 157 6.05 1.70 4.97
C ILE A 157 6.65 0.32 4.69
N ALA A 158 6.08 -0.75 5.24
CA ALA A 158 6.54 -2.11 4.99
C ALA A 158 6.46 -2.47 3.50
N HIS A 159 5.35 -2.14 2.85
CA HIS A 159 5.15 -2.41 1.42
C HIS A 159 6.09 -1.57 0.53
N LYS A 160 6.39 -0.33 0.92
CA LYS A 160 7.37 0.52 0.24
C LYS A 160 8.77 -0.11 0.30
N LYS A 161 9.23 -0.48 1.50
CA LYS A 161 10.52 -1.16 1.70
C LYS A 161 10.63 -2.45 0.89
N LEU A 162 9.54 -3.22 0.82
CA LEU A 162 9.51 -4.46 0.04
C LEU A 162 9.69 -4.21 -1.45
N ARG A 163 9.08 -3.15 -1.99
CA ARG A 163 9.26 -2.74 -3.39
C ARG A 163 10.66 -2.18 -3.66
N GLU A 164 11.20 -1.36 -2.76
CA GLU A 164 12.57 -0.84 -2.87
C GLU A 164 13.59 -1.99 -2.92
N GLU A 165 13.42 -2.99 -2.06
CA GLU A 165 14.26 -4.19 -2.06
C GLU A 165 14.06 -5.05 -3.32
N GLN A 166 12.82 -5.16 -3.83
CA GLN A 166 12.54 -5.80 -5.10
C GLN A 166 13.31 -5.14 -6.25
N ASP A 167 13.21 -3.81 -6.33
CA ASP A 167 13.80 -3.00 -7.39
C ASP A 167 15.33 -3.04 -7.29
N ARG A 168 15.89 -2.97 -6.09
CA ARG A 168 17.33 -3.16 -5.85
C ARG A 168 17.81 -4.50 -6.40
N ARG A 169 17.19 -5.62 -5.99
CA ARG A 169 17.57 -6.97 -6.43
C ARG A 169 17.36 -7.21 -7.92
N ASN A 170 16.36 -6.57 -8.51
CA ASN A 170 16.12 -6.64 -9.94
C ASN A 170 17.16 -5.78 -10.69
N ASN A 171 17.54 -4.61 -10.17
CA ASN A 171 18.46 -3.70 -10.84
C ASN A 171 19.90 -4.22 -10.95
N GLU A 172 20.31 -5.07 -10.03
CA GLU A 172 21.59 -5.80 -10.07
C GLU A 172 21.70 -6.81 -11.23
N ARG A 173 20.63 -7.00 -12.01
CA ARG A 173 20.55 -8.02 -13.06
C ARG A 173 20.55 -7.40 -14.45
N THR A 174 21.19 -8.09 -15.38
CA THR A 174 21.36 -7.65 -16.78
C THR A 174 20.41 -8.34 -17.75
N ALA A 175 20.07 -9.61 -17.50
CA ALA A 175 19.12 -10.34 -18.34
C ALA A 175 17.70 -9.78 -18.20
N THR A 176 17.03 -9.53 -19.32
CA THR A 176 15.64 -9.06 -19.36
C THR A 176 14.74 -10.04 -20.12
N ALA A 177 13.46 -10.05 -19.80
CA ALA A 177 12.43 -10.75 -20.56
C ALA A 177 11.09 -10.04 -20.44
N THR A 178 10.21 -10.23 -21.41
CA THR A 178 8.85 -9.66 -21.39
C THR A 178 7.88 -10.65 -20.76
N VAL A 179 7.32 -10.31 -19.60
CA VAL A 179 6.31 -11.12 -18.89
C VAL A 179 5.03 -10.31 -18.77
N ASN A 180 3.93 -10.81 -19.34
CA ASN A 180 2.63 -10.14 -19.37
C ASN A 180 2.71 -8.68 -19.90
N GLY A 181 3.45 -8.48 -21.00
CA GLY A 181 3.65 -7.17 -21.61
C GLY A 181 4.54 -6.21 -20.80
N ARG A 182 5.26 -6.69 -19.78
CA ARG A 182 6.20 -5.89 -18.99
C ARG A 182 7.60 -6.46 -19.08
N ILE A 183 8.58 -5.59 -19.32
CA ILE A 183 9.99 -5.95 -19.27
C ILE A 183 10.38 -6.15 -17.80
N VAL A 184 10.88 -7.33 -17.47
CA VAL A 184 11.36 -7.70 -16.13
C VAL A 184 12.79 -8.21 -16.21
N LYS A 185 13.57 -7.99 -15.14
CA LYS A 185 14.95 -8.45 -15.06
C LYS A 185 15.02 -9.85 -14.42
N MET A 186 15.70 -10.78 -15.08
CA MET A 186 15.72 -12.21 -14.79
C MET A 186 17.06 -12.66 -14.16
N LYS A 187 17.00 -13.75 -13.39
CA LYS A 187 18.15 -14.56 -12.96
C LYS A 187 17.93 -15.97 -13.44
N GLU A 188 18.95 -16.53 -14.06
CA GLU A 188 19.05 -17.97 -14.26
C GLU A 188 19.42 -18.63 -12.93
N CYS A 189 18.64 -19.60 -12.52
CA CYS A 189 18.86 -20.36 -11.31
C CYS A 189 19.55 -21.70 -11.64
N ASP A 190 20.00 -22.42 -10.62
CA ASP A 190 20.76 -23.67 -10.79
C ASP A 190 20.00 -24.75 -11.59
N ASP A 191 18.67 -24.66 -11.61
CA ASP A 191 17.77 -25.50 -12.40
C ASP A 191 17.55 -25.01 -13.85
N LYS A 192 18.41 -24.09 -14.34
CA LYS A 192 18.34 -23.45 -15.67
C LYS A 192 17.05 -22.67 -15.95
N LYS A 193 16.20 -22.47 -14.93
CA LYS A 193 14.97 -21.69 -15.06
C LYS A 193 15.24 -20.21 -14.85
N LYS A 194 14.66 -19.37 -15.71
CA LYS A 194 14.68 -17.92 -15.57
C LYS A 194 13.60 -17.48 -14.58
N ARG A 195 14.03 -16.82 -13.49
CA ARG A 195 13.17 -16.29 -12.44
C ARG A 195 13.41 -14.80 -12.20
N PHE A 196 12.38 -14.06 -11.85
CA PHE A 196 12.50 -12.65 -11.43
C PHE A 196 12.02 -12.49 -9.98
N TRP A 197 12.48 -11.45 -9.28
CA TRP A 197 11.93 -11.15 -7.96
C TRP A 197 10.56 -10.51 -8.09
N GLY A 198 9.57 -11.12 -7.45
CA GLY A 198 8.21 -10.60 -7.34
C GLY A 198 7.70 -10.64 -5.92
N ILE A 199 6.64 -9.87 -5.66
CA ILE A 199 5.93 -9.88 -4.39
C ILE A 199 4.76 -10.86 -4.46
N ARG A 200 4.70 -11.79 -3.51
CA ARG A 200 3.61 -12.77 -3.33
C ARG A 200 3.28 -12.85 -1.85
N ASN A 201 2.00 -12.67 -1.51
CA ASN A 201 1.50 -12.74 -0.13
C ASN A 201 2.29 -11.87 0.86
N GLY A 202 2.74 -10.69 0.43
CA GLY A 202 3.53 -9.77 1.28
C GLY A 202 5.01 -10.11 1.39
N GLU A 203 5.50 -11.09 0.64
CA GLU A 203 6.89 -11.55 0.69
C GLU A 203 7.58 -11.44 -0.68
N LEU A 204 8.89 -11.22 -0.64
CA LEU A 204 9.74 -11.31 -1.83
C LEU A 204 10.03 -12.77 -2.15
N ARG A 205 9.65 -13.19 -3.36
CA ARG A 205 9.88 -14.54 -3.86
C ARG A 205 10.42 -14.50 -5.29
N LEU A 206 11.25 -15.49 -5.63
CA LEU A 206 11.63 -15.73 -7.01
C LEU A 206 10.45 -16.38 -7.74
N ILE A 207 9.95 -15.71 -8.76
CA ILE A 207 8.81 -16.15 -9.56
C ILE A 207 9.33 -16.66 -10.89
N VAL A 208 8.91 -17.88 -11.24
CA VAL A 208 9.19 -18.45 -12.56
C VAL A 208 8.37 -17.70 -13.59
N SER A 209 9.03 -17.24 -14.66
CA SER A 209 8.33 -16.81 -15.85
C SER A 209 7.66 -18.02 -16.49
N VAL A 210 6.35 -18.16 -16.34
CA VAL A 210 5.60 -19.17 -17.10
C VAL A 210 5.00 -18.47 -18.31
N ARG A 211 5.51 -18.86 -19.49
CA ARG A 211 4.91 -18.88 -20.84
C ARG A 211 5.95 -18.49 -21.90
N ASP A 212 6.77 -19.46 -22.28
CA ASP A 212 7.00 -19.69 -23.71
C ASP A 212 5.72 -20.39 -24.20
N ASN A 213 4.69 -19.64 -24.56
CA ASN A 213 3.61 -20.21 -25.36
C ASN A 213 4.16 -20.31 -26.77
N VAL A 214 4.51 -21.54 -27.18
CA VAL A 214 4.50 -21.95 -28.58
C VAL A 214 3.07 -21.87 -29.09
#